data_AF-A0A1S2XH51-F1
#
_entry.id   AF-A0A1S2XH51-F1
#
_cell.length_a   1.000
_cell.length_b   1.000
_cell.length_c   1.000
_cell.angle_alpha   90.00
_cell.angle_beta   90.00
_cell.angle_gamma   90.00
#
_symmetry.space_group_name_H-M   'P 1'
#
loop_
_entity.id
_entity.type
_entity.pdbx_description
1 polymer ?
#
loop_
_entity_poly.entity_id
_entity_poly.type
_entity_poly.pdbx_seq_one_letter_code
_entity_poly.pdbx_strand_id
1 'polypeptide(L)'
;MVVSNFTSSFSSHFFNLSSLYKLTSTSSSSSLLFLSHHHHHVHHPTKQTSKASNFTIKAYMETPNSFSSIANKVIGALPVIGLLARIMSDEGGVGDDLVDFAEFRRRVGKNCTADDSTAFYKFQDRRGKEGDPIYVLLCCWLAAVGAGLLKTEEILEGVARLRISDDIEFEEQTFIALMDEARERRAKLKGAPPAVPMEVRVEKALDAIYVCCFGKDSIEEQDERLLSIILSSVFPSVQRQEIRRMVKNMAEKVEEGGMDYIPDAAKPLSKEAVEMQMKDLNFLKQNSDT
;
A
#
# COMPACT_ATOMS: atom_id res chain seq x y z
N MET A 1 0.40 42.65 -29.68
CA MET A 1 1.49 42.07 -28.87
C MET A 1 1.27 42.50 -27.43
N VAL A 2 0.67 41.64 -26.62
CA VAL A 2 0.45 41.84 -25.17
C VAL A 2 0.81 40.50 -24.52
N VAL A 3 1.72 40.52 -23.55
CA VAL A 3 2.18 39.32 -22.85
C VAL A 3 1.51 39.29 -21.48
N SER A 4 0.61 38.33 -21.27
CA SER A 4 -0.09 38.14 -20.01
C SER A 4 0.52 36.93 -19.29
N ASN A 5 1.52 37.17 -18.44
CA ASN A 5 2.07 36.12 -17.57
C ASN A 5 1.07 35.79 -16.46
N PHE A 6 0.39 34.65 -16.56
CA PHE A 6 -0.26 34.02 -15.42
C PHE A 6 0.68 33.00 -14.79
N THR A 7 1.33 33.41 -13.69
CA THR A 7 2.08 32.50 -12.82
C THR A 7 1.16 32.02 -11.70
N SER A 8 0.44 30.93 -11.95
CA SER A 8 -0.34 30.23 -10.92
C SER A 8 0.58 29.32 -10.10
N SER A 9 1.16 29.89 -9.03
CA SER A 9 1.86 29.13 -8.00
C SER A 9 0.82 28.33 -7.20
N PHE A 10 0.74 27.02 -7.45
CA PHE A 10 -0.11 26.13 -6.66
C PHE A 10 0.71 25.28 -5.69
N SER A 11 0.32 25.38 -4.42
CA SER A 11 0.94 24.69 -3.30
C SER A 11 0.62 23.20 -3.36
N SER A 12 1.65 22.37 -3.53
CA SER A 12 1.53 20.93 -3.26
C SER A 12 1.12 20.74 -1.80
N HIS A 13 -0.07 20.19 -1.57
CA HIS A 13 -0.48 19.77 -0.23
C HIS A 13 0.22 18.46 0.13
N PHE A 14 1.46 18.61 0.61
CA PHE A 14 2.33 17.55 1.11
C PHE A 14 1.57 16.51 1.95
N PHE A 15 1.99 15.25 1.82
CA PHE A 15 1.79 14.20 2.83
C PHE A 15 2.34 14.67 4.19
N ASN A 16 1.51 15.36 4.98
CA ASN A 16 1.92 15.88 6.27
C ASN A 16 1.80 14.80 7.36
N LEU A 17 2.60 13.74 7.22
CA LEU A 17 2.80 12.72 8.27
C LEU A 17 3.54 13.28 9.51
N SER A 18 3.87 14.58 9.48
CA SER A 18 4.62 15.31 10.49
C SER A 18 3.77 15.65 11.75
N SER A 19 2.47 15.36 11.74
CA SER A 19 1.55 15.58 12.88
C SER A 19 1.71 14.59 14.06
N LEU A 20 2.74 13.73 14.06
CA LEU A 20 2.98 12.73 15.10
C LEU A 20 4.16 13.01 16.05
N TYR A 21 4.92 14.11 15.87
CA TYR A 21 6.05 14.45 16.77
C TYR A 21 5.78 15.57 17.79
N LYS A 22 4.56 16.11 17.88
CA LYS A 22 4.20 17.16 18.86
C LYS A 22 3.36 16.64 20.02
N LEU A 23 4.00 15.86 20.89
CA LEU A 23 3.61 15.70 22.30
C LEU A 23 4.87 15.56 23.18
N THR A 24 5.80 16.50 23.03
CA THR A 24 6.92 16.67 23.96
C THR A 24 6.43 17.23 25.29
N SER A 25 6.64 16.45 26.35
CA SER A 25 6.94 16.86 27.72
C SER A 25 6.96 18.36 28.06
N THR A 26 6.22 18.74 29.11
CA THR A 26 6.67 19.74 30.07
C THR A 26 6.39 19.27 31.51
N SER A 27 7.47 19.21 32.29
CA SER A 27 7.60 19.54 33.73
C SER A 27 6.51 19.06 34.73
N SER A 28 6.88 18.49 35.87
CA SER A 28 7.73 19.19 36.85
C SER A 28 8.41 18.27 37.88
N SER A 29 9.55 18.73 38.40
CA SER A 29 10.34 18.10 39.44
C SER A 29 9.63 18.01 40.80
N SER A 30 9.96 16.97 41.58
CA SER A 30 10.41 17.13 42.97
C SER A 30 11.16 15.87 43.43
N SER A 31 12.38 16.08 43.93
CA SER A 31 13.17 15.10 44.66
C SER A 31 13.15 15.43 46.17
N LEU A 32 13.96 14.71 46.97
CA LEU A 32 14.12 14.82 48.43
C LEU A 32 13.06 14.07 49.26
N LEU A 33 13.36 13.47 50.43
CA LEU A 33 14.61 12.95 51.02
C LEU A 33 14.20 11.88 52.07
N PHE A 34 15.18 11.11 52.55
CA PHE A 34 15.13 10.14 53.65
C PHE A 34 14.15 10.42 54.81
N LEU A 35 13.58 9.34 55.36
CA LEU A 35 13.61 9.11 56.81
C LEU A 35 13.77 7.61 57.14
N SER A 36 14.16 7.30 58.38
CA SER A 36 14.73 6.02 58.78
C SER A 36 14.13 5.50 60.10
N HIS A 37 14.46 4.23 60.42
CA HIS A 37 14.40 3.53 61.71
C HIS A 37 13.13 2.81 62.19
N HIS A 38 13.36 1.53 62.55
CA HIS A 38 12.76 0.70 63.62
C HIS A 38 11.23 0.45 63.61
N HIS A 39 10.66 -0.71 63.98
CA HIS A 39 11.10 -1.93 64.70
C HIS A 39 10.45 -3.19 64.04
N HIS A 40 10.57 -4.48 64.46
CA HIS A 40 11.22 -5.17 65.60
C HIS A 40 11.65 -6.62 65.20
N HIS A 41 12.35 -7.29 66.12
CA HIS A 41 12.42 -8.73 66.48
C HIS A 41 11.52 -9.80 65.80
N VAL A 42 11.84 -11.12 65.81
CA VAL A 42 13.08 -11.93 65.97
C VAL A 42 12.67 -13.43 65.85
N HIS A 43 13.50 -14.30 65.27
CA HIS A 43 13.84 -15.67 65.75
C HIS A 43 14.48 -16.56 64.68
N HIS A 44 15.81 -16.69 64.78
CA HIS A 44 16.52 -17.96 64.55
C HIS A 44 16.58 -18.72 65.91
N PRO A 45 16.78 -20.07 65.97
CA PRO A 45 18.02 -20.70 65.48
C PRO A 45 18.03 -22.19 65.04
N THR A 46 19.21 -22.58 64.54
CA THR A 46 19.88 -23.91 64.61
C THR A 46 19.41 -25.14 63.79
N LYS A 47 20.23 -25.46 62.77
CA LYS A 47 20.89 -26.75 62.45
C LYS A 47 20.15 -28.07 62.77
N GLN A 48 19.95 -28.93 61.75
CA GLN A 48 20.80 -30.13 61.53
C GLN A 48 20.47 -30.96 60.25
N THR A 49 21.54 -31.34 59.54
CA THR A 49 21.80 -32.59 58.77
C THR A 49 20.73 -33.31 57.92
N SER A 50 21.04 -33.39 56.62
CA SER A 50 20.93 -34.56 55.71
C SER A 50 19.59 -35.27 55.47
N LYS A 51 19.15 -35.29 54.20
CA LYS A 51 19.36 -36.45 53.29
C LYS A 51 19.12 -36.05 51.82
N ALA A 52 19.69 -36.82 50.90
CA ALA A 52 19.74 -36.50 49.48
C ALA A 52 18.47 -36.87 48.72
N SER A 53 18.13 -36.08 47.70
CA SER A 53 17.38 -36.53 46.52
C SER A 53 18.11 -36.04 45.26
N ASN A 54 18.56 -36.98 44.43
CA ASN A 54 19.36 -36.68 43.26
C ASN A 54 18.49 -36.14 42.12
N PHE A 55 18.82 -34.95 41.60
CA PHE A 55 18.36 -34.52 40.27
C PHE A 55 19.57 -34.31 39.37
N THR A 56 19.96 -35.38 38.68
CA THR A 56 21.01 -35.34 37.67
C THR A 56 20.46 -34.68 36.40
N ILE A 57 20.82 -33.42 36.19
CA ILE A 57 20.66 -32.77 34.88
C ILE A 57 21.55 -33.52 33.89
N LYS A 58 20.96 -34.23 32.95
CA LYS A 58 21.66 -34.89 31.85
C LYS A 58 21.17 -34.33 30.53
N ALA A 59 21.95 -33.41 29.96
CA ALA A 59 21.85 -33.09 28.54
C ALA A 59 22.22 -34.33 27.71
N TYR A 60 21.51 -34.57 26.61
CA TYR A 60 22.07 -34.85 25.28
C TYR A 60 20.95 -35.05 24.23
N MET A 61 21.32 -34.85 22.95
CA MET A 61 20.62 -35.25 21.71
C MET A 61 19.65 -34.26 21.01
N GLU A 62 20.25 -33.33 20.27
CA GLU A 62 20.04 -33.22 18.81
C GLU A 62 20.43 -34.57 18.12
N THR A 63 19.92 -35.08 17.00
CA THR A 63 19.06 -34.70 15.84
C THR A 63 18.65 -36.05 15.14
N PRO A 64 18.06 -36.15 13.92
CA PRO A 64 17.13 -35.31 13.16
C PRO A 64 15.84 -36.09 12.73
N ASN A 65 15.03 -35.51 11.81
CA ASN A 65 14.00 -36.15 10.96
C ASN A 65 12.64 -36.53 11.59
N SER A 66 11.64 -35.63 11.48
CA SER A 66 10.34 -35.99 10.87
C SER A 66 9.52 -34.74 10.47
N PHE A 67 9.31 -34.55 9.16
CA PHE A 67 8.34 -33.57 8.64
C PHE A 67 6.92 -34.17 8.67
N SER A 68 6.24 -34.16 9.83
CA SER A 68 4.87 -34.70 9.93
C SER A 68 4.04 -34.23 11.14
N SER A 69 3.88 -32.92 11.35
CA SER A 69 2.82 -32.41 12.26
C SER A 69 2.39 -30.96 11.97
N ILE A 70 2.00 -30.66 10.72
CA ILE A 70 1.23 -29.44 10.42
C ILE A 70 -0.22 -29.71 10.79
N ALA A 71 -0.61 -29.35 12.03
CA ALA A 71 -2.01 -29.21 12.43
C ALA A 71 -2.16 -28.31 13.66
N ASN A 72 -3.07 -27.34 13.57
CA ASN A 72 -3.77 -26.69 14.69
C ASN A 72 -2.94 -25.91 15.73
N LYS A 73 -2.43 -24.74 15.32
CA LYS A 73 -2.35 -23.54 16.16
C LYS A 73 -2.94 -22.30 15.46
N VAL A 74 -4.26 -22.34 15.25
CA VAL A 74 -5.07 -21.17 14.85
C VAL A 74 -6.09 -20.88 15.96
N ILE A 75 -5.59 -20.44 17.12
CA ILE A 75 -6.41 -19.82 18.18
C ILE A 75 -5.56 -18.69 18.78
N GLY A 76 -5.96 -17.43 18.56
CA GLY A 76 -5.45 -16.28 19.32
C GLY A 76 -4.68 -15.18 18.59
N ALA A 77 -4.57 -15.18 17.25
CA ALA A 77 -3.83 -14.14 16.52
C ALA A 77 -4.71 -13.30 15.57
N LEU A 78 -5.04 -12.10 16.04
CA LEU A 78 -5.30 -10.86 15.28
C LEU A 78 -6.54 -10.76 14.34
N PRO A 79 -7.36 -9.69 14.47
CA PRO A 79 -8.45 -9.37 13.53
C PRO A 79 -7.93 -8.70 12.23
N VAL A 80 -6.85 -9.22 11.65
CA VAL A 80 -6.22 -8.67 10.44
C VAL A 80 -6.82 -9.27 9.17
N ILE A 81 -7.08 -10.58 9.15
CA ILE A 81 -7.70 -11.27 8.00
C ILE A 81 -9.11 -10.71 7.73
N GLY A 82 -9.91 -10.47 8.77
CA GLY A 82 -11.25 -9.88 8.64
C GLY A 82 -11.28 -8.39 8.26
N LEU A 83 -10.18 -7.66 8.48
CA LEU A 83 -10.06 -6.27 8.05
C LEU A 83 -9.59 -6.18 6.59
N LEU A 84 -8.66 -7.04 6.17
CA LEU A 84 -8.23 -7.16 4.77
C LEU A 84 -9.35 -7.71 3.88
N ALA A 85 -10.16 -8.65 4.39
CA ALA A 85 -11.41 -9.02 3.73
C ALA A 85 -12.30 -7.79 3.50
N ARG A 86 -12.52 -6.93 4.49
CA ARG A 86 -13.26 -5.66 4.29
C ARG A 86 -12.58 -4.61 3.38
N ILE A 87 -11.29 -4.75 3.09
CA ILE A 87 -10.58 -3.88 2.13
C ILE A 87 -10.70 -4.40 0.71
N MET A 88 -10.89 -5.72 0.53
CA MET A 88 -10.75 -6.43 -0.75
C MET A 88 -11.98 -7.26 -1.15
N SER A 89 -13.00 -7.35 -0.30
CA SER A 89 -14.32 -7.89 -0.64
C SER A 89 -15.04 -6.92 -1.56
N ASP A 90 -15.80 -7.44 -2.51
CA ASP A 90 -16.60 -6.67 -3.48
C ASP A 90 -17.78 -5.89 -2.85
N GLU A 91 -17.83 -5.78 -1.51
CA GLU A 91 -18.83 -5.09 -0.68
C GLU A 91 -18.07 -4.19 0.35
N GLY A 92 -17.29 -3.23 -0.16
CA GLY A 92 -16.12 -2.64 0.54
C GLY A 92 -16.29 -1.28 1.26
N GLY A 93 -17.47 -0.66 1.18
CA GLY A 93 -17.78 0.66 1.75
C GLY A 93 -19.03 0.68 2.63
N VAL A 94 -19.38 1.85 3.18
CA VAL A 94 -20.65 2.03 3.94
C VAL A 94 -21.80 2.17 2.95
N GLY A 95 -22.27 1.05 2.41
CA GLY A 95 -23.44 0.98 1.53
C GLY A 95 -23.14 0.55 0.09
N ASP A 96 -22.49 -0.60 -0.10
CA ASP A 96 -22.23 -1.24 -1.41
C ASP A 96 -21.24 -0.48 -2.36
N ASP A 97 -20.78 0.70 -1.95
CA ASP A 97 -19.81 1.49 -2.72
C ASP A 97 -18.38 0.90 -2.69
N LEU A 98 -17.66 1.12 -3.79
CA LEU A 98 -16.23 0.77 -3.93
C LEU A 98 -15.37 1.62 -2.97
N VAL A 99 -14.24 1.07 -2.55
CA VAL A 99 -13.25 1.81 -1.74
C VAL A 99 -12.63 2.90 -2.60
N ASP A 100 -12.91 4.17 -2.30
CA ASP A 100 -12.31 5.31 -2.98
C ASP A 100 -10.79 5.41 -2.72
N PHE A 101 -10.09 6.19 -3.55
CA PHE A 101 -8.63 6.28 -3.47
C PHE A 101 -8.15 7.00 -2.20
N ALA A 102 -8.93 7.95 -1.65
CA ALA A 102 -8.58 8.63 -0.41
C ALA A 102 -8.68 7.69 0.80
N GLU A 103 -9.70 6.85 0.86
CA GLU A 103 -9.86 5.83 1.89
C GLU A 103 -8.82 4.71 1.72
N PHE A 104 -8.53 4.28 0.50
CA PHE A 104 -7.45 3.33 0.23
C PHE A 104 -6.10 3.85 0.75
N ARG A 105 -5.70 5.08 0.38
CA ARG A 105 -4.48 5.73 0.90
C ARG A 105 -4.47 5.80 2.42
N ARG A 106 -5.59 6.18 3.04
CA ARG A 106 -5.73 6.25 4.52
C ARG A 106 -5.60 4.88 5.18
N ARG A 107 -6.18 3.82 4.58
CA ARG A 107 -6.11 2.44 5.06
C ARG A 107 -4.68 1.89 4.96
N VAL A 108 -3.99 2.11 3.83
CA VAL A 108 -2.57 1.75 3.66
C VAL A 108 -1.69 2.49 4.65
N GLY A 109 -1.76 3.83 4.70
CA GLY A 109 -0.93 4.65 5.60
C GLY A 109 -1.12 4.36 7.09
N LYS A 110 -2.28 3.83 7.50
CA LYS A 110 -2.53 3.35 8.88
C LYS A 110 -1.85 2.01 9.18
N ASN A 111 -1.62 1.17 8.17
CA ASN A 111 -1.09 -0.19 8.32
C ASN A 111 0.41 -0.27 8.01
N CYS A 112 1.00 0.70 7.30
CA CYS A 112 2.44 0.78 7.06
C CYS A 112 3.22 1.00 8.35
N THR A 113 4.36 0.31 8.48
CA THR A 113 5.38 0.61 9.48
C THR A 113 6.23 1.81 9.04
N ALA A 114 7.14 2.27 9.92
CA ALA A 114 8.10 3.32 9.58
C ALA A 114 9.05 2.88 8.44
N ASP A 115 9.43 1.60 8.39
CA ASP A 115 10.28 1.05 7.32
C ASP A 115 9.53 0.97 5.98
N ASP A 116 8.24 0.59 6.01
CA ASP A 116 7.40 0.56 4.81
C ASP A 116 7.22 1.98 4.24
N SER A 117 6.87 2.95 5.10
CA SER A 117 6.78 4.38 4.71
C SER A 117 8.11 4.91 4.17
N THR A 118 9.25 4.49 4.75
CA THR A 118 10.58 4.87 4.28
C THR A 118 10.90 4.30 2.90
N ALA A 119 10.35 3.13 2.54
CA ALA A 119 10.55 2.55 1.21
C ALA A 119 9.90 3.37 0.10
N PHE A 120 8.70 3.93 0.35
CA PHE A 120 8.03 4.84 -0.59
C PHE A 120 8.88 6.09 -0.88
N TYR A 121 9.38 6.78 0.15
CA TYR A 121 10.22 7.98 -0.07
C TYR A 121 11.57 7.65 -0.70
N LYS A 122 12.21 6.53 -0.36
CA LYS A 122 13.45 6.08 -1.03
C LYS A 122 13.23 5.70 -2.49
N PHE A 123 12.03 5.26 -2.85
CA PHE A 123 11.66 5.00 -4.24
C PHE A 123 11.49 6.32 -5.00
N GLN A 124 10.83 7.31 -4.39
CA GLN A 124 10.77 8.68 -4.90
C GLN A 124 12.16 9.32 -5.08
N ASP A 125 13.06 9.20 -4.10
CA ASP A 125 14.44 9.71 -4.17
C ASP A 125 15.21 9.16 -5.40
N ARG A 126 14.89 7.92 -5.81
CA ARG A 126 15.52 7.25 -6.97
C ARG A 126 14.84 7.57 -8.30
N ARG A 127 13.51 7.62 -8.31
CA ARG A 127 12.67 7.74 -9.52
C ARG A 127 12.16 9.15 -9.78
N GLY A 128 12.51 10.12 -8.94
CA GLY A 128 12.11 11.50 -9.09
C GLY A 128 10.61 11.69 -8.86
N LYS A 129 10.00 12.56 -9.67
CA LYS A 129 8.57 12.88 -9.57
C LYS A 129 7.71 11.66 -9.89
N GLU A 130 8.09 10.91 -10.89
CA GLU A 130 7.45 9.68 -11.37
C GLU A 130 7.43 8.59 -10.29
N GLY A 131 8.31 8.66 -9.31
CA GLY A 131 8.32 7.81 -8.12
C GLY A 131 7.49 8.30 -6.93
N ASP A 132 6.69 9.37 -7.07
CA ASP A 132 5.92 9.91 -5.93
C ASP A 132 5.01 8.83 -5.31
N PRO A 133 4.97 8.70 -3.96
CA PRO A 133 4.13 7.73 -3.28
C PRO A 133 2.66 7.78 -3.71
N ILE A 134 2.14 8.94 -4.14
CA ILE A 134 0.76 9.07 -4.58
C ILE A 134 0.48 8.29 -5.88
N TYR A 135 1.38 8.32 -6.86
CA TYR A 135 1.22 7.56 -8.11
C TYR A 135 1.33 6.06 -7.85
N VAL A 136 2.32 5.65 -7.06
CA VAL A 136 2.53 4.24 -6.68
C VAL A 136 1.29 3.69 -5.96
N LEU A 137 0.69 4.47 -5.06
CA LEU A 137 -0.54 4.11 -4.37
C LEU A 137 -1.74 4.08 -5.32
N LEU A 138 -1.83 4.96 -6.32
CA LEU A 138 -2.91 4.92 -7.33
C LEU A 138 -2.81 3.64 -8.18
N CYS A 139 -1.62 3.30 -8.68
CA CYS A 139 -1.39 2.05 -9.41
C CYS A 139 -1.79 0.82 -8.57
N CYS A 140 -1.45 0.82 -7.27
CA CYS A 140 -1.88 -0.24 -6.36
C CYS A 140 -3.39 -0.26 -6.12
N TRP A 141 -4.05 0.89 -6.01
CA TRP A 141 -5.50 1.00 -5.82
C TRP A 141 -6.27 0.49 -7.05
N LEU A 142 -5.85 0.87 -8.26
CA LEU A 142 -6.43 0.40 -9.53
C LEU A 142 -6.31 -1.12 -9.67
N ALA A 143 -5.22 -1.71 -9.19
CA ALA A 143 -5.05 -3.15 -9.19
C ALA A 143 -5.79 -3.84 -8.02
N ALA A 144 -5.88 -3.20 -6.85
CA ALA A 144 -6.59 -3.74 -5.68
C ALA A 144 -8.11 -3.75 -5.89
N VAL A 145 -8.69 -2.67 -6.42
CA VAL A 145 -10.13 -2.47 -6.57
C VAL A 145 -10.57 -2.70 -8.02
N GLY A 146 -9.90 -2.04 -8.98
CA GLY A 146 -10.26 -2.07 -10.40
C GLY A 146 -9.95 -3.38 -11.13
N ALA A 147 -9.14 -4.29 -10.57
CA ALA A 147 -8.84 -5.57 -11.22
C ALA A 147 -10.11 -6.43 -11.40
N GLY A 148 -10.44 -6.69 -12.66
CA GLY A 148 -11.65 -7.40 -13.07
C GLY A 148 -12.82 -6.47 -13.40
N LEU A 149 -12.83 -5.20 -12.95
CA LEU A 149 -13.75 -4.16 -13.41
C LEU A 149 -13.21 -3.51 -14.70
N LEU A 150 -11.95 -3.07 -14.66
CA LEU A 150 -11.24 -2.42 -15.75
C LEU A 150 -10.46 -3.46 -16.59
N LYS A 151 -10.28 -3.17 -17.88
CA LYS A 151 -9.34 -3.92 -18.73
C LYS A 151 -7.90 -3.54 -18.37
N THR A 152 -6.94 -4.42 -18.68
CA THR A 152 -5.52 -4.13 -18.43
C THR A 152 -5.07 -2.90 -19.21
N GLU A 153 -5.51 -2.80 -20.46
CA GLU A 153 -5.14 -1.74 -21.40
C GLU A 153 -5.66 -0.38 -20.91
N GLU A 154 -6.86 -0.33 -20.33
CA GLU A 154 -7.44 0.90 -19.76
C GLU A 154 -6.63 1.40 -18.56
N ILE A 155 -6.19 0.50 -17.68
CA ILE A 155 -5.30 0.83 -16.56
C ILE A 155 -3.97 1.36 -17.08
N LEU A 156 -3.31 0.62 -18.00
CA LEU A 156 -1.98 0.98 -18.49
C LEU A 156 -1.99 2.29 -19.31
N GLU A 157 -3.00 2.51 -20.16
CA GLU A 157 -3.15 3.77 -20.91
C GLU A 157 -3.42 4.97 -19.99
N GLY A 158 -4.19 4.79 -18.91
CA GLY A 158 -4.45 5.85 -17.94
C GLY A 158 -3.22 6.20 -17.08
N VAL A 159 -2.51 5.22 -16.54
CA VAL A 159 -1.30 5.51 -15.72
C VAL A 159 -0.11 5.97 -16.57
N ALA A 160 -0.04 5.60 -17.86
CA ALA A 160 0.89 6.17 -18.83
C ALA A 160 0.60 7.66 -19.08
N ARG A 161 -0.69 8.03 -19.15
CA ARG A 161 -1.12 9.42 -19.30
C ARG A 161 -0.87 10.22 -18.02
N LEU A 162 -1.16 9.67 -16.84
CA LEU A 162 -0.86 10.28 -15.54
C LEU A 162 0.60 10.75 -15.43
N ARG A 163 1.53 9.88 -15.84
CA ARG A 163 2.98 10.17 -15.86
C ARG A 163 3.31 11.44 -16.67
N ILE A 164 2.52 11.75 -17.69
CA ILE A 164 2.71 12.92 -18.56
C ILE A 164 1.91 14.13 -18.08
N SER A 165 0.66 13.93 -17.64
CA SER A 165 -0.25 15.01 -17.25
C SER A 165 0.02 15.57 -15.86
N ASP A 166 0.46 14.74 -14.91
CA ASP A 166 0.50 15.06 -13.46
C ASP A 166 -0.88 15.48 -12.89
N ASP A 167 -1.96 15.05 -13.54
CA ASP A 167 -3.33 15.35 -13.11
C ASP A 167 -3.95 14.10 -12.49
N ILE A 168 -3.65 13.87 -11.20
CA ILE A 168 -4.11 12.67 -10.50
C ILE A 168 -5.60 12.72 -10.20
N GLU A 169 -6.15 13.91 -9.94
CA GLU A 169 -7.58 14.12 -9.72
C GLU A 169 -8.38 13.76 -10.98
N PHE A 170 -7.95 14.19 -12.18
CA PHE A 170 -8.62 13.82 -13.43
C PHE A 170 -8.57 12.31 -13.71
N GLU A 171 -7.43 11.66 -13.47
CA GLU A 171 -7.29 10.22 -13.68
C GLU A 171 -8.09 9.42 -12.64
N GLU A 172 -8.10 9.82 -11.37
CA GLU A 172 -8.95 9.22 -10.33
C GLU A 172 -10.43 9.26 -10.74
N GLN A 173 -10.96 10.42 -11.15
CA GLN A 173 -12.35 10.54 -11.61
C GLN A 173 -12.64 9.69 -12.86
N THR A 174 -11.70 9.66 -13.81
CA THR A 174 -11.81 8.83 -15.02
C THR A 174 -11.90 7.35 -14.67
N PHE A 175 -11.06 6.86 -13.74
CA PHE A 175 -11.09 5.47 -13.31
C PHE A 175 -12.32 5.11 -12.46
N ILE A 176 -12.81 6.02 -11.61
CA ILE A 176 -14.07 5.83 -10.87
C ILE A 176 -15.23 5.64 -11.87
N ALA A 177 -15.37 6.53 -12.85
CA ALA A 177 -16.43 6.45 -13.86
C ALA A 177 -16.39 5.12 -14.65
N LEU A 178 -15.20 4.66 -15.05
CA LEU A 178 -15.04 3.37 -15.74
C LEU A 178 -15.39 2.17 -14.85
N MET A 179 -15.04 2.22 -13.55
CA MET A 179 -15.40 1.16 -12.59
C MET A 179 -16.89 1.13 -12.28
N ASP A 180 -17.54 2.28 -12.16
CA ASP A 180 -18.99 2.40 -11.99
C ASP A 180 -19.74 1.87 -13.22
N GLU A 181 -19.33 2.26 -14.43
CA GLU A 181 -19.91 1.79 -15.69
C GLU A 181 -19.76 0.26 -15.85
N ALA A 182 -18.60 -0.29 -15.46
CA ALA A 182 -18.38 -1.74 -15.39
C ALA A 182 -19.24 -2.45 -14.33
N ARG A 183 -19.45 -1.85 -13.15
CA ARG A 183 -20.34 -2.37 -12.08
C ARG A 183 -21.79 -2.36 -12.54
N GLU A 184 -22.26 -1.27 -13.13
CA GLU A 184 -23.60 -1.15 -13.71
C GLU A 184 -23.85 -2.21 -14.80
N ARG A 185 -22.91 -2.38 -15.73
CA ARG A 185 -23.02 -3.41 -16.78
C ARG A 185 -23.12 -4.81 -16.18
N ARG A 186 -22.37 -5.13 -15.12
CA ARG A 186 -22.49 -6.41 -14.40
C ARG A 186 -23.82 -6.57 -13.68
N ALA A 187 -24.29 -5.55 -12.96
CA ALA A 187 -25.56 -5.57 -12.25
C ALA A 187 -26.73 -5.84 -13.23
N LYS A 188 -26.75 -5.15 -14.38
CA LYS A 188 -27.72 -5.37 -15.48
C LYS A 188 -27.71 -6.80 -16.01
N LEU A 189 -26.54 -7.44 -16.05
CA LEU A 189 -26.35 -8.84 -16.49
C LEU A 189 -26.50 -9.87 -15.35
N LYS A 190 -26.71 -9.45 -14.10
CA LYS A 190 -26.65 -10.29 -12.88
C LYS A 190 -25.36 -11.12 -12.78
N GLY A 191 -24.25 -10.57 -13.29
CA GLY A 191 -22.94 -11.21 -13.22
C GLY A 191 -22.41 -11.19 -11.79
N ALA A 192 -21.82 -12.30 -11.35
CA ALA A 192 -21.13 -12.35 -10.06
C ALA A 192 -19.93 -11.37 -10.03
N PRO A 193 -19.52 -10.89 -8.84
CA PRO A 193 -18.35 -10.04 -8.70
C PRO A 193 -17.04 -10.71 -9.18
N PRO A 194 -16.00 -9.93 -9.56
CA PRO A 194 -14.77 -10.48 -10.13
C PRO A 194 -13.88 -11.11 -9.04
N ALA A 195 -13.95 -12.44 -8.91
CA ALA A 195 -13.05 -13.22 -8.06
C ALA A 195 -11.61 -13.29 -8.62
N VAL A 196 -10.92 -12.14 -8.70
CA VAL A 196 -9.51 -12.03 -9.12
C VAL A 196 -8.59 -12.32 -7.92
N PRO A 197 -7.72 -13.35 -7.99
CA PRO A 197 -6.76 -13.68 -6.94
C PRO A 197 -5.84 -12.51 -6.59
N MET A 198 -5.39 -12.42 -5.34
CA MET A 198 -4.61 -11.28 -4.86
C MET A 198 -3.24 -11.19 -5.55
N GLU A 199 -2.66 -12.34 -5.89
CA GLU A 199 -1.40 -12.46 -6.62
C GLU A 199 -1.51 -11.76 -7.99
N VAL A 200 -2.61 -11.98 -8.71
CA VAL A 200 -2.89 -11.32 -10.00
C VAL A 200 -3.12 -9.81 -9.82
N ARG A 201 -3.63 -9.37 -8.66
CA ARG A 201 -3.71 -7.94 -8.31
C ARG A 201 -2.33 -7.35 -8.05
N VAL A 202 -1.39 -8.08 -7.44
CA VAL A 202 0.00 -7.65 -7.28
C VAL A 202 0.73 -7.57 -8.64
N GLU A 203 0.55 -8.56 -9.52
CA GLU A 203 1.11 -8.52 -10.88
C GLU A 203 0.61 -7.29 -11.66
N LYS A 204 -0.69 -7.00 -11.61
CA LYS A 204 -1.28 -5.80 -12.22
C LYS A 204 -0.78 -4.49 -11.60
N ALA A 205 -0.53 -4.46 -10.29
CA ALA A 205 0.08 -3.32 -9.63
C ALA A 205 1.51 -3.10 -10.14
N LEU A 206 2.29 -4.17 -10.34
CA LEU A 206 3.63 -4.11 -10.91
C LEU A 206 3.64 -3.60 -12.35
N ASP A 207 2.76 -4.10 -13.22
CA ASP A 207 2.61 -3.60 -14.59
C ASP A 207 2.33 -2.08 -14.59
N ALA A 208 1.36 -1.64 -13.78
CA ALA A 208 0.95 -0.24 -13.70
C ALA A 208 2.06 0.66 -13.10
N ILE A 209 2.74 0.21 -12.04
CA ILE A 209 3.89 0.93 -11.45
C ILE A 209 5.04 1.03 -12.45
N TYR A 210 5.31 -0.04 -13.21
CA TYR A 210 6.37 0.00 -14.23
C TYR A 210 6.05 1.06 -15.31
N VAL A 211 4.83 1.05 -15.86
CA VAL A 211 4.39 2.06 -16.85
C VAL A 211 4.42 3.48 -16.27
N CYS A 212 3.94 3.69 -15.05
CA CYS A 212 3.82 5.02 -14.45
C CYS A 212 5.16 5.58 -13.94
N CYS A 213 5.96 4.76 -13.25
CA CYS A 213 7.15 5.20 -12.52
C CYS A 213 8.46 4.97 -13.27
N PHE A 214 8.50 4.05 -14.25
CA PHE A 214 9.69 3.73 -15.04
C PHE A 214 9.52 4.13 -16.51
N GLY A 215 8.29 4.14 -17.03
CA GLY A 215 8.00 4.45 -18.44
C GLY A 215 8.48 3.34 -19.37
N LYS A 216 9.80 3.24 -19.58
CA LYS A 216 10.52 2.12 -20.23
C LYS A 216 11.92 1.86 -19.63
N ASP A 217 12.25 2.46 -18.48
CA ASP A 217 13.57 2.35 -17.84
C ASP A 217 13.78 0.98 -17.16
N SER A 218 15.02 0.51 -17.10
CA SER A 218 15.37 -0.73 -16.40
C SER A 218 15.04 -0.68 -14.90
N ILE A 219 14.62 -1.82 -14.34
CA ILE A 219 14.44 -1.99 -12.89
C ILE A 219 15.78 -2.39 -12.27
N GLU A 220 16.35 -1.57 -11.39
CA GLU A 220 17.60 -1.91 -10.70
C GLU A 220 17.34 -2.72 -9.42
N GLU A 221 18.34 -3.46 -8.94
CA GLU A 221 18.29 -4.26 -7.70
C GLU A 221 17.85 -3.44 -6.46
N GLN A 222 18.10 -2.12 -6.43
CA GLN A 222 17.57 -1.23 -5.39
C GLN A 222 16.06 -0.99 -5.53
N ASP A 223 15.56 -0.80 -6.74
CA ASP A 223 14.13 -0.66 -7.02
C ASP A 223 13.40 -1.97 -6.69
N GLU A 224 13.96 -3.12 -7.07
CA GLU A 224 13.39 -4.43 -6.72
C GLU A 224 13.16 -4.59 -5.21
N ARG A 225 14.15 -4.17 -4.40
CA ARG A 225 14.06 -4.21 -2.93
C ARG A 225 12.97 -3.27 -2.40
N LEU A 226 12.87 -2.07 -2.95
CA LEU A 226 11.88 -1.07 -2.52
C LEU A 226 10.46 -1.46 -2.93
N LEU A 227 10.25 -1.86 -4.19
CA LEU A 227 8.98 -2.40 -4.71
C LEU A 227 8.51 -3.61 -3.89
N SER A 228 9.43 -4.52 -3.54
CA SER A 228 9.12 -5.67 -2.70
C SER A 228 8.60 -5.28 -1.31
N ILE A 229 9.12 -4.21 -0.70
CA ILE A 229 8.65 -3.70 0.60
C ILE A 229 7.29 -3.00 0.42
N ILE A 230 7.21 -2.06 -0.53
CA ILE A 230 6.00 -1.31 -0.88
C ILE A 230 4.81 -2.26 -1.10
N LEU A 231 4.94 -3.22 -2.02
CA LEU A 231 3.87 -4.16 -2.35
C LEU A 231 3.55 -5.11 -1.20
N SER A 232 4.55 -5.49 -0.39
CA SER A 232 4.31 -6.27 0.84
C SER A 232 3.53 -5.50 1.91
N SER A 233 3.60 -4.16 1.91
CA SER A 233 2.85 -3.30 2.84
C SER A 233 1.41 -3.05 2.36
N VAL A 234 1.20 -2.96 1.04
CA VAL A 234 -0.11 -2.71 0.42
C VAL A 234 -0.94 -4.00 0.26
N PHE A 235 -0.28 -5.12 -0.06
CA PHE A 235 -0.91 -6.43 -0.27
C PHE A 235 -0.45 -7.48 0.76
N PRO A 236 -0.65 -7.26 2.07
CA PRO A 236 -0.09 -8.09 3.14
C PRO A 236 -0.68 -9.51 3.24
N SER A 237 -1.72 -9.82 2.45
CA SER A 237 -2.27 -11.18 2.29
C SER A 237 -1.43 -12.05 1.34
N VAL A 238 -0.64 -11.46 0.44
CA VAL A 238 0.28 -12.20 -0.44
C VAL A 238 1.61 -12.42 0.28
N GLN A 239 2.20 -13.60 0.11
CA GLN A 239 3.44 -13.94 0.80
C GLN A 239 4.61 -13.07 0.30
N ARG A 240 5.39 -12.49 1.22
CA ARG A 240 6.54 -11.61 0.87
C ARG A 240 7.56 -12.26 -0.07
N GLN A 241 7.74 -13.58 0.00
CA GLN A 241 8.61 -14.33 -0.92
C GLN A 241 8.04 -14.35 -2.34
N GLU A 242 6.72 -14.46 -2.46
CA GLU A 242 6.01 -14.52 -3.73
C GLU A 242 5.97 -13.14 -4.40
N ILE A 243 5.77 -12.06 -3.63
CA ILE A 243 5.93 -10.68 -4.12
C ILE A 243 7.35 -10.45 -4.65
N ARG A 244 8.40 -10.84 -3.89
CA ARG A 244 9.80 -10.75 -4.35
C ARG A 244 10.04 -11.51 -5.65
N ARG A 245 9.43 -12.70 -5.81
CA ARG A 245 9.49 -13.49 -7.04
C ARG A 245 8.85 -12.73 -8.21
N MET A 246 7.66 -12.15 -8.03
CA MET A 246 7.01 -11.35 -9.08
C MET A 246 7.86 -10.14 -9.49
N VAL A 247 8.40 -9.39 -8.52
CA VAL A 247 9.26 -8.22 -8.77
C VAL A 247 10.51 -8.61 -9.55
N LYS A 248 11.20 -9.68 -9.15
CA LYS A 248 12.40 -10.17 -9.84
C LYS A 248 12.09 -10.66 -11.26
N ASN A 249 11.02 -11.44 -11.42
CA ASN A 249 10.55 -11.89 -12.73
C ASN A 249 10.15 -10.71 -13.65
N MET A 250 9.68 -9.58 -13.09
CA MET A 250 9.41 -8.36 -13.86
C MET A 250 10.72 -7.71 -14.32
N ALA A 251 11.70 -7.55 -13.43
CA ALA A 251 13.01 -6.99 -13.78
C ALA A 251 13.70 -7.80 -14.89
N GLU A 252 13.67 -9.14 -14.80
CA GLU A 252 14.19 -10.04 -15.84
C GLU A 252 13.48 -9.86 -17.19
N LYS A 253 12.14 -9.81 -17.22
CA LYS A 253 11.37 -9.55 -18.45
C LYS A 253 11.68 -8.18 -19.07
N VAL A 254 11.90 -7.16 -18.24
CA VAL A 254 12.27 -5.80 -18.70
C VAL A 254 13.66 -5.82 -19.35
N GLU A 255 14.63 -6.51 -18.74
CA GLU A 255 15.98 -6.68 -19.30
C GLU A 255 15.98 -7.46 -20.62
N GLU A 256 15.15 -8.50 -20.73
CA GLU A 256 14.92 -9.27 -21.97
C GLU A 256 14.13 -8.50 -23.04
N GLY A 257 13.58 -7.33 -22.72
CA GLY A 257 12.75 -6.53 -23.62
C GLY A 257 11.32 -7.08 -23.82
N GLY A 258 10.89 -8.06 -23.04
CA GLY A 258 9.62 -8.79 -23.18
C GLY A 258 8.35 -8.03 -22.78
N MET A 259 8.33 -6.70 -22.95
CA MET A 259 7.30 -5.79 -22.46
C MET A 259 6.46 -5.15 -23.59
N ASP A 260 6.41 -5.80 -24.76
CA ASP A 260 5.72 -5.35 -25.98
C ASP A 260 4.21 -5.06 -25.82
N TYR A 261 3.59 -5.52 -24.73
CA TYR A 261 2.18 -5.28 -24.42
C TYR A 261 1.91 -3.92 -23.77
N ILE A 262 2.96 -3.20 -23.35
CA ILE A 262 2.82 -1.87 -22.74
C ILE A 262 2.52 -0.84 -23.83
N PRO A 263 1.44 -0.03 -23.67
CA PRO A 263 1.10 0.98 -24.66
C PRO A 263 2.16 2.08 -24.73
N ASP A 264 2.48 2.51 -25.95
CA ASP A 264 3.16 3.80 -26.13
C ASP A 264 2.26 4.92 -25.58
N ALA A 265 2.79 5.69 -24.63
CA ALA A 265 2.07 6.71 -23.85
C ALA A 265 1.48 7.89 -24.67
N ALA A 266 1.59 7.84 -26.00
CA ALA A 266 1.12 8.87 -26.93
C ALA A 266 -0.34 8.69 -27.40
N LYS A 267 -1.07 7.69 -26.89
CA LYS A 267 -2.44 7.41 -27.34
C LYS A 267 -3.44 8.41 -26.73
N PRO A 268 -4.19 9.18 -27.54
CA PRO A 268 -5.10 10.20 -27.03
C PRO A 268 -6.31 9.59 -26.30
N LEU A 269 -6.92 10.38 -25.43
CA LEU A 269 -8.15 10.06 -24.70
C LEU A 269 -9.25 9.46 -25.61
N SER A 270 -10.07 8.57 -25.04
CA SER A 270 -11.27 8.08 -25.72
C SER A 270 -12.20 9.24 -26.06
N LYS A 271 -12.95 9.12 -27.16
CA LYS A 271 -13.85 10.19 -27.63
C LYS A 271 -14.86 10.64 -26.57
N GLU A 272 -15.29 9.70 -25.73
CA GLU A 272 -16.23 9.92 -24.63
C GLU A 272 -15.62 10.75 -23.49
N ALA A 273 -14.37 10.48 -23.11
CA ALA A 273 -13.65 11.30 -22.13
C ALA A 273 -13.39 12.73 -22.66
N VAL A 274 -13.08 12.88 -23.95
CA VAL A 274 -12.94 14.20 -24.60
C VAL A 274 -14.27 14.95 -24.64
N GLU A 275 -15.39 14.26 -24.91
CA GLU A 275 -16.73 14.86 -24.92
C GLU A 275 -17.16 15.31 -23.51
N MET A 276 -16.84 14.52 -22.48
CA MET A 276 -17.05 14.88 -21.07
C MET A 276 -16.24 16.14 -20.69
N GLN A 277 -14.95 16.20 -21.03
CA GLN A 277 -14.12 17.40 -20.84
C GLN A 277 -14.68 18.63 -21.57
N MET A 278 -15.13 18.48 -22.83
CA MET A 278 -15.75 19.59 -23.57
C MET A 278 -17.04 20.08 -22.92
N LYS A 279 -17.85 19.16 -22.36
CA LYS A 279 -19.08 19.50 -21.65
C LYS A 279 -18.80 20.33 -20.39
N ASP A 280 -17.84 19.91 -19.56
CA ASP A 280 -17.49 20.62 -18.32
C ASP A 280 -16.84 21.99 -18.61
N LEU A 281 -15.97 22.08 -19.63
CA LEU A 281 -15.43 23.36 -20.08
C LEU A 281 -16.52 24.33 -20.58
N ASN A 282 -17.60 23.81 -21.18
CA ASN A 282 -18.74 24.64 -21.59
C ASN A 282 -19.59 25.10 -20.39
N PHE A 283 -19.77 24.26 -19.36
CA PHE A 283 -20.41 24.67 -18.10
C PHE A 283 -19.61 25.76 -17.37
N LEU A 284 -18.28 25.61 -17.28
CA LEU A 284 -17.42 26.60 -16.65
C LEU A 284 -17.48 27.97 -17.37
N LYS A 285 -17.53 27.97 -18.71
CA LYS A 285 -17.73 29.22 -19.50
C LYS A 285 -19.08 29.86 -19.26
N GLN A 286 -20.17 29.08 -19.24
CA GLN A 286 -21.51 29.62 -18.98
C GLN A 286 -21.59 30.27 -17.59
N ASN A 287 -20.90 29.70 -16.60
CA ASN A 287 -20.83 30.24 -15.25
C ASN A 287 -19.84 31.42 -15.08
N SER A 288 -18.96 31.68 -16.05
CA SER A 288 -18.06 32.87 -16.03
C SER A 288 -18.65 34.11 -16.70
N ASP A 289 -19.72 33.93 -17.48
CA ASP A 289 -20.38 34.99 -18.26
C ASP A 289 -21.61 35.58 -17.53
N THR A 290 -21.72 35.38 -16.21
CA THR A 290 -22.82 35.87 -15.34
C THR A 290 -22.31 36.72 -14.18
#